data_AF-A0A8W7Q4T5-F1
#
_entry.id   AF-A0A8W7Q4T5-F1
#
_cell.length_a   1.000
_cell.length_b   1.000
_cell.length_c   1.000
_cell.angle_alpha   90.00
_cell.angle_beta   90.00
_cell.angle_gamma   90.00
#
_symmetry.space_group_name_H-M   'P 1'
#
loop_
_entity.id
_entity.type
_entity.pdbx_description
1 polymer ?
#
loop_
_entity_poly.entity_id
_entity_poly.type
_entity_poly.pdbx_seq_one_letter_code
_entity_poly.pdbx_strand_id
1 'polypeptide(L)'
;MWHRLSSVSAAVLILVLHCLVHLTRADYTLDDVLKEIDPVAQSQPCSGECVPYFLCKENGIITDGEGIIDVRVGEETGAPCHYLEECCEQRSVRDQPPPGAIKPYGIKRELGKPTCGVRNSNGIGFRLSTNPNGEAEFGEFPWMVAVLLENPIGGSGDSFLYQGGGSLIAPNVVLTAAHIVYNKQKDKLILRAGEWDTQTQAELYKHQDRRVDQVITHEAFNKGSLANDVALVVLTDPFLLAENIQPICLPPRGTSFDYQNCFASGWGKDQFGKAGKYQVILKKIELPVVPHANCQEALRTTRLGRRFALHQSFMCAGGVAGQDTCRGDGGSPLVCPIPGSPTHYYQAGIVAWGIGCGTDGIPGVYASVSAFRGWIDEQLLEHNILARDYVYTS
;
A
#
# COMPACT_ATOMS: atom_id res chain seq x y z
N MET A 1 40.25 -62.38 -25.94
CA MET A 1 40.93 -61.11 -25.63
C MET A 1 39.91 -60.18 -24.99
N TRP A 2 39.79 -60.27 -23.67
CA TRP A 2 40.36 -59.30 -22.71
C TRP A 2 39.55 -57.99 -22.71
N HIS A 3 38.52 -57.91 -21.85
CA HIS A 3 38.54 -57.29 -20.51
C HIS A 3 38.77 -55.78 -20.53
N ARG A 4 37.75 -55.01 -20.09
CA ARG A 4 37.84 -53.97 -19.05
C ARG A 4 36.47 -53.39 -18.72
N LEU A 5 35.76 -54.13 -17.86
CA LEU A 5 35.01 -53.52 -16.76
C LEU A 5 36.02 -53.00 -15.72
N SER A 6 35.59 -52.03 -14.91
CA SER A 6 36.24 -51.47 -13.71
C SER A 6 37.29 -50.37 -13.92
N SER A 7 36.90 -49.11 -13.67
CA SER A 7 37.84 -48.06 -13.25
C SER A 7 37.23 -46.94 -12.41
N VAL A 8 36.13 -47.20 -11.68
CA VAL A 8 35.62 -46.23 -10.68
C VAL A 8 35.51 -46.84 -9.26
N SER A 9 35.69 -48.16 -9.11
CA SER A 9 35.51 -48.85 -7.83
C SER A 9 36.77 -48.96 -6.94
N ALA A 10 37.93 -48.43 -7.36
CA ALA A 10 39.19 -48.58 -6.62
C ALA A 10 39.63 -47.31 -5.88
N ALA A 11 39.32 -46.12 -6.41
CA ALA A 11 39.67 -44.85 -5.76
C ALA A 11 38.77 -44.54 -4.54
N VAL A 12 37.50 -44.98 -4.61
CA VAL A 12 36.54 -44.82 -3.51
C VAL A 12 36.87 -45.74 -2.33
N LEU A 13 37.38 -46.96 -2.60
CA LEU A 13 37.68 -47.93 -1.55
C LEU A 13 38.94 -47.57 -0.73
N ILE A 14 39.92 -46.88 -1.33
CA ILE A 14 41.17 -46.49 -0.64
C ILE A 14 40.96 -45.28 0.30
N LEU A 15 40.05 -44.36 -0.05
CA LEU A 15 39.66 -43.25 0.82
C LEU A 15 38.78 -43.71 2.00
N VAL A 16 37.91 -44.70 1.79
CA VAL A 16 37.11 -45.30 2.87
C VAL A 16 38.00 -46.08 3.86
N LEU A 17 39.05 -46.77 3.39
CA LEU A 17 39.98 -47.47 4.28
C LEU A 17 40.95 -46.55 5.04
N HIS A 18 41.29 -45.36 4.53
CA HIS A 18 42.08 -44.38 5.30
C HIS A 18 41.27 -43.62 6.36
N CYS A 19 39.95 -43.55 6.22
CA CYS A 19 39.09 -42.96 7.26
C CYS A 19 38.76 -43.94 8.40
N LEU A 20 38.91 -45.26 8.18
CA LEU A 20 38.61 -46.30 9.17
C LEU A 20 39.73 -46.57 10.19
N VAL A 21 40.89 -45.92 10.10
CA VAL A 21 42.02 -46.16 11.03
C VAL A 21 42.15 -45.09 12.13
N HIS A 22 41.32 -44.05 12.14
CA HIS A 22 41.37 -43.01 13.19
C HIS A 22 40.11 -42.80 14.03
N LEU A 23 39.13 -43.69 13.96
CA LEU A 23 38.05 -43.74 14.96
C LEU A 23 38.41 -44.71 16.10
N THR A 24 39.14 -44.18 17.09
CA THR A 24 38.99 -44.68 18.46
C THR A 24 38.43 -43.56 19.33
N ARG A 25 37.23 -43.83 19.87
CA ARG A 25 36.50 -43.08 20.90
C ARG A 25 36.02 -41.67 20.56
N ALA A 26 34.85 -41.63 19.94
CA ALA A 26 33.73 -40.83 20.45
C ALA A 26 32.44 -41.46 19.90
N ASP A 27 31.58 -41.95 20.78
CA ASP A 27 30.23 -42.40 20.43
C ASP A 27 29.42 -41.17 20.02
N TYR A 28 29.22 -40.98 18.71
CA TYR A 28 28.25 -40.01 18.19
C TYR A 28 26.98 -40.76 17.82
N THR A 29 25.88 -40.40 18.46
CA THR A 29 24.55 -40.96 18.19
C THR A 29 23.92 -40.28 16.96
N LEU A 30 22.88 -40.88 16.38
CA LEU A 30 22.12 -40.25 15.27
C LEU A 30 21.52 -38.89 15.69
N ASP A 31 21.28 -38.68 16.99
CA ASP A 31 20.86 -37.41 17.58
C ASP A 31 21.97 -36.34 17.57
N ASP A 32 23.25 -36.73 17.48
CA ASP A 32 24.38 -35.80 17.42
C ASP A 32 24.65 -35.30 15.99
N VAL A 33 24.33 -36.10 14.97
CA VAL A 33 24.39 -35.70 13.55
C VAL A 33 23.19 -34.81 13.16
N LEU A 34 22.03 -35.03 13.78
CA LEU A 34 20.83 -34.19 13.60
C LEU A 34 20.96 -32.79 14.22
N LYS A 35 21.97 -32.54 15.06
CA LYS A 35 22.25 -31.21 15.63
C LYS A 35 23.06 -30.29 14.72
N GLU A 36 23.72 -30.80 13.68
CA GLU A 36 24.53 -29.99 12.75
C GLU A 36 23.82 -29.71 11.41
N ILE A 37 22.57 -30.14 11.24
CA ILE A 37 21.74 -29.80 10.07
C ILE A 37 20.40 -29.26 10.56
N ASP A 38 20.45 -28.15 11.29
CA ASP A 38 19.26 -27.33 11.55
C ASP A 38 19.61 -25.87 11.27
N PRO A 39 19.28 -25.32 10.09
CA PRO A 39 19.35 -23.88 9.85
C PRO A 39 18.04 -23.22 10.31
N VAL A 40 17.47 -23.62 11.45
CA VAL A 40 16.65 -22.68 12.21
C VAL A 40 17.64 -21.76 12.90
N ALA A 41 17.82 -20.58 12.32
CA ALA A 41 18.55 -19.49 12.96
C ALA A 41 18.09 -19.40 14.42
N GLN A 42 18.99 -19.70 15.36
CA GLN A 42 18.75 -19.44 16.76
C GLN A 42 18.59 -17.93 16.89
N SER A 43 17.35 -17.45 16.94
CA SER A 43 17.02 -16.07 17.21
C SER A 43 17.68 -15.70 18.54
N GLN A 44 18.78 -14.95 18.50
CA GLN A 44 19.38 -14.43 19.71
C GLN A 44 18.31 -13.58 20.43
N PRO A 45 17.97 -13.87 21.69
CA PRO A 45 17.02 -13.05 22.43
C PRO A 45 17.59 -11.63 22.55
N CYS A 46 16.73 -10.63 22.34
CA CYS A 46 17.15 -9.24 22.45
C CYS A 46 17.64 -8.95 23.87
N SER A 47 18.92 -8.59 24.01
CA SER A 47 19.56 -8.23 25.29
C SER A 47 19.34 -6.77 25.69
N GLY A 48 18.77 -5.96 24.78
CA GLY A 48 18.44 -4.56 24.97
C GLY A 48 16.94 -4.29 24.90
N GLU A 49 16.55 -3.17 24.30
CA GLU A 49 15.17 -2.75 24.06
C GLU A 49 14.89 -2.70 22.56
N CYS A 50 13.74 -3.21 22.13
CA CYS A 50 13.28 -3.02 20.75
C CYS A 50 12.83 -1.56 20.60
N VAL A 51 13.54 -0.81 19.75
CA VAL A 51 13.22 0.60 19.46
C VAL A 51 13.12 0.79 17.95
N PRO A 52 12.33 1.76 17.45
CA PRO A 52 12.32 2.10 16.03
C PRO A 52 13.73 2.23 15.48
N TYR A 53 13.99 1.68 14.29
CA TYR A 53 15.33 1.54 13.72
C TYR A 53 16.13 2.87 13.72
N PHE A 54 15.46 4.00 13.50
CA PHE A 54 16.08 5.33 13.49
C PHE A 54 16.43 5.89 14.89
N LEU A 55 16.04 5.22 15.97
CA LEU A 55 16.39 5.59 17.35
C LEU A 55 17.57 4.78 17.90
N CYS A 56 18.03 3.74 17.20
CA CYS A 56 19.24 3.04 17.61
C CYS A 56 20.51 3.69 17.04
N LYS A 57 21.56 3.80 17.86
CA LYS A 57 22.84 4.46 17.48
C LYS A 57 23.80 3.54 16.71
N GLU A 58 23.65 2.22 16.83
CA GLU A 58 24.59 1.28 16.21
C GLU A 58 24.42 1.24 14.69
N ASN A 59 25.55 1.25 13.97
CA ASN A 59 25.65 1.34 12.51
C ASN A 59 24.88 2.51 11.89
N GLY A 60 25.59 3.64 11.70
CA GLY A 60 25.12 4.89 11.10
C GLY A 60 23.83 4.78 10.30
N ILE A 61 22.77 5.40 10.81
CA ILE A 61 21.46 5.44 10.16
C ILE A 61 21.65 6.01 8.75
N ILE A 62 21.25 5.23 7.77
CA ILE A 62 21.23 5.62 6.38
C ILE A 62 20.07 6.61 6.19
N THR A 63 20.38 7.90 6.18
CA THR A 63 19.39 8.99 6.09
C THR A 63 19.07 9.41 4.66
N ASP A 64 19.70 8.81 3.65
CA ASP A 64 19.48 9.08 2.22
C ASP A 64 18.47 8.13 1.57
N GLY A 65 17.90 7.20 2.34
CA GLY A 65 16.94 6.19 1.85
C GLY A 65 17.57 4.91 1.31
N GLU A 66 18.89 4.70 1.43
CA GLU A 66 19.53 3.41 1.09
C GLU A 66 19.35 2.31 2.16
N GLY A 67 18.63 2.59 3.27
CA GLY A 67 18.30 1.59 4.28
C GLY A 67 17.37 0.53 3.71
N ILE A 68 17.73 -0.76 3.83
CA ILE A 68 16.94 -1.88 3.30
C ILE A 68 16.25 -2.62 4.45
N ILE A 69 14.91 -2.73 4.40
CA ILE A 69 14.08 -3.47 5.38
C ILE A 69 13.43 -4.68 4.73
N ASP A 70 13.47 -5.84 5.41
CA ASP A 70 12.75 -7.04 4.97
C ASP A 70 11.54 -7.29 5.90
N VAL A 71 10.34 -7.07 5.38
CA VAL A 71 9.06 -7.21 6.12
C VAL A 71 8.76 -8.65 6.54
N ARG A 72 9.47 -9.65 6.01
CA ARG A 72 9.32 -11.06 6.41
C ARG A 72 10.05 -11.39 7.72
N VAL A 73 10.97 -10.53 8.12
CA VAL A 73 11.74 -10.70 9.36
C VAL A 73 10.82 -10.41 10.55
N GLY A 74 10.70 -11.34 11.49
CA GLY A 74 9.78 -11.21 12.64
C GLY A 74 8.70 -12.29 12.66
N GLU A 75 7.84 -12.37 11.64
CA GLU A 75 6.77 -13.39 11.61
C GLU A 75 7.28 -14.80 11.28
N GLU A 76 8.24 -14.93 10.35
CA GLU A 76 8.73 -16.24 9.89
C GLU A 76 10.09 -16.62 10.46
N THR A 77 10.88 -15.64 10.91
CA THR A 77 12.29 -15.82 11.30
C THR A 77 12.50 -15.94 12.82
N GLY A 78 11.45 -15.75 13.63
CA GLY A 78 11.55 -15.73 15.09
C GLY A 78 12.37 -14.55 15.63
N ALA A 79 12.56 -13.49 14.84
CA ALA A 79 13.32 -12.32 15.28
C ALA A 79 12.69 -11.68 16.54
N PRO A 80 13.50 -11.16 17.48
CA PRO A 80 13.01 -10.73 18.78
C PRO A 80 12.27 -9.38 18.76
N CYS A 81 12.41 -8.59 17.69
CA CYS A 81 11.79 -7.28 17.52
C CYS A 81 10.97 -7.24 16.22
N HIS A 82 10.02 -6.30 16.14
CA HIS A 82 9.29 -6.01 14.91
C HIS A 82 10.25 -5.58 13.78
N TYR A 83 9.91 -5.79 12.51
CA TYR A 83 10.83 -5.50 11.38
C TYR A 83 11.17 -4.01 11.18
N LEU A 84 10.41 -3.10 11.81
CA LEU A 84 10.71 -1.66 11.89
C LEU A 84 11.53 -1.28 13.13
N GLU A 85 11.79 -2.24 14.00
CA GLU A 85 12.49 -2.05 15.25
C GLU A 85 13.82 -2.80 15.22
N GLU A 86 14.78 -2.25 15.92
CA GLU A 86 16.08 -2.88 16.13
C GLU A 86 16.26 -3.15 17.62
N CYS A 87 16.83 -4.32 17.94
CA CYS A 87 17.24 -4.61 19.30
C CYS A 87 18.43 -3.71 19.67
N CYS A 88 18.19 -2.70 20.49
CA CYS A 88 19.17 -1.68 20.80
C CYS A 88 19.61 -1.74 22.27
N GLU A 89 20.92 -1.71 22.52
CA GLU A 89 21.42 -1.57 23.88
C GLU A 89 20.91 -0.26 24.50
N GLN A 90 20.51 -0.27 25.78
CA GLN A 90 19.87 0.88 26.41
C GLN A 90 20.72 2.16 26.43
N ARG A 91 22.05 2.03 26.41
CA ARG A 91 22.99 3.17 26.28
C ARG A 91 23.10 3.75 24.87
N SER A 92 22.59 3.03 23.88
CA SER A 92 22.62 3.34 22.44
C SER A 92 21.27 3.82 21.92
N VAL A 93 20.21 3.77 22.75
CA VAL A 93 18.89 4.33 22.43
C VAL A 93 18.94 5.85 22.45
N ARG A 94 18.32 6.47 21.45
CA ARG A 94 18.13 7.92 21.35
C ARG A 94 16.72 8.31 21.79
N ASP A 95 16.60 9.40 22.54
CA ASP A 95 15.30 9.97 22.90
C ASP A 95 14.59 10.62 21.70
N GLN A 96 15.37 11.03 20.68
CA GLN A 96 14.86 11.71 19.49
C GLN A 96 15.56 11.20 18.22
N PRO A 97 14.87 11.25 17.07
CA PRO A 97 15.47 10.96 15.77
C PRO A 97 16.73 11.81 15.51
N PRO A 98 17.71 11.31 14.76
CA PRO A 98 18.88 12.07 14.37
C PRO A 98 18.50 13.42 13.72
N PRO A 99 19.28 14.49 13.94
CA PRO A 99 19.06 15.75 13.24
C PRO A 99 18.99 15.55 11.72
N GLY A 100 17.90 16.00 11.11
CA GLY A 100 17.68 15.87 9.66
C GLY A 100 17.01 14.57 9.20
N ALA A 101 16.80 13.58 10.08
CA ALA A 101 16.10 12.35 9.74
C ALA A 101 14.61 12.59 9.42
N ILE A 102 13.99 13.54 10.12
CA ILE A 102 12.59 13.93 9.91
C ILE A 102 12.56 15.39 9.47
N LYS A 103 11.97 15.67 8.31
CA LYS A 103 11.67 17.04 7.89
C LYS A 103 10.45 17.56 8.67
N PRO A 104 10.39 18.86 8.98
CA PRO A 104 9.28 19.42 9.74
C PRO A 104 7.92 19.16 9.09
N TYR A 105 6.93 18.79 9.91
CA TYR A 105 5.52 18.79 9.52
C TYR A 105 5.06 20.20 9.14
N GLY A 106 4.03 20.28 8.29
CA GLY A 106 3.51 21.54 7.78
C GLY A 106 4.43 22.15 6.72
N ILE A 107 5.02 21.30 5.87
CA ILE A 107 5.88 21.73 4.76
C ILE A 107 5.13 22.81 3.96
N LYS A 108 5.68 24.04 3.99
CA LYS A 108 5.12 25.15 3.24
C LYS A 108 5.38 24.89 1.77
N ARG A 109 4.31 24.96 0.98
CA ARG A 109 4.40 24.78 -0.46
C ARG A 109 5.17 25.94 -1.07
N GLU A 110 6.20 25.61 -1.83
CA GLU A 110 7.00 26.59 -2.55
C GLU A 110 6.21 27.17 -3.72
N LEU A 111 6.28 28.48 -3.90
CA LEU A 111 5.61 29.16 -4.99
C LEU A 111 6.25 28.77 -6.33
N GLY A 112 5.45 28.25 -7.27
CA GLY A 112 5.90 27.90 -8.62
C GLY A 112 6.44 26.47 -8.80
N LYS A 113 6.33 25.60 -7.80
CA LYS A 113 6.55 24.15 -7.95
C LYS A 113 5.21 23.40 -7.99
N PRO A 114 5.10 22.28 -8.72
CA PRO A 114 3.93 21.42 -8.59
C PRO A 114 3.78 20.99 -7.13
N THR A 115 2.54 21.05 -6.60
CA THR A 115 2.29 20.83 -5.16
C THR A 115 1.52 19.55 -4.85
N CYS A 116 1.31 18.70 -5.86
CA CYS A 116 0.50 17.49 -5.77
C CYS A 116 1.13 16.34 -6.55
N GLY A 117 0.69 15.12 -6.29
CA GLY A 117 0.93 13.94 -7.12
C GLY A 117 2.34 13.37 -7.09
N VAL A 118 3.22 13.83 -6.20
CA VAL A 118 4.60 13.33 -6.06
C VAL A 118 4.62 11.93 -5.44
N ARG A 119 5.08 10.93 -6.19
CA ARG A 119 5.30 9.56 -5.70
C ARG A 119 6.70 9.38 -5.13
N ASN A 120 6.82 8.75 -3.96
CA ASN A 120 8.10 8.38 -3.36
C ASN A 120 8.46 6.93 -3.72
N SER A 121 8.89 6.66 -4.95
CA SER A 121 9.08 5.29 -5.46
C SER A 121 10.13 4.45 -4.72
N ASN A 122 11.01 5.09 -3.95
CA ASN A 122 12.05 4.43 -3.14
C ASN A 122 11.70 4.38 -1.65
N GLY A 123 10.48 4.78 -1.27
CA GLY A 123 10.08 4.95 0.13
C GLY A 123 10.67 6.21 0.77
N ILE A 124 10.38 6.39 2.05
CA ILE A 124 10.87 7.49 2.88
C ILE A 124 11.67 6.87 4.03
N GLY A 125 12.92 7.25 4.19
CA GLY A 125 13.79 6.73 5.26
C GLY A 125 14.33 5.31 5.03
N PHE A 126 13.58 4.43 4.38
CA PHE A 126 14.03 3.09 3.98
C PHE A 126 13.31 2.62 2.71
N ARG A 127 13.86 1.55 2.13
CA ARG A 127 13.30 0.79 1.03
C ARG A 127 13.10 -0.66 1.43
N LEU A 128 12.03 -1.28 0.97
CA LEU A 128 11.81 -2.70 1.14
C LEU A 128 12.81 -3.52 0.30
N SER A 129 13.36 -4.58 0.91
CA SER A 129 14.28 -5.52 0.25
C SER A 129 13.58 -6.36 -0.81
N THR A 130 12.32 -6.72 -0.53
CA THR A 130 11.44 -7.52 -1.37
C THR A 130 9.99 -7.11 -1.12
N ASN A 131 9.16 -7.17 -2.16
CA ASN A 131 7.72 -6.88 -2.07
C ASN A 131 6.97 -8.10 -2.63
N PRO A 132 7.12 -9.28 -2.00
CA PRO A 132 6.69 -10.56 -2.58
C PRO A 132 5.18 -10.61 -2.84
N ASN A 133 4.38 -9.81 -2.13
CA ASN A 133 2.93 -9.78 -2.30
C ASN A 133 2.41 -8.42 -2.76
N GLY A 134 3.25 -7.59 -3.36
CA GLY A 134 2.87 -6.29 -3.90
C GLY A 134 2.78 -5.18 -2.85
N GLU A 135 3.56 -5.27 -1.76
CA GLU A 135 3.68 -4.21 -0.77
C GLU A 135 4.15 -2.89 -1.42
N ALA A 136 3.58 -1.78 -0.98
CA ALA A 136 4.05 -0.44 -1.32
C ALA A 136 5.18 -0.02 -0.37
N GLU A 137 6.10 0.82 -0.83
CA GLU A 137 7.12 1.40 0.04
C GLU A 137 6.47 2.35 1.06
N PHE A 138 7.13 2.55 2.21
CA PHE A 138 6.66 3.51 3.21
C PHE A 138 6.55 4.92 2.60
N GLY A 139 5.34 5.47 2.59
CA GLY A 139 5.04 6.78 2.01
C GLY A 139 5.14 6.86 0.48
N GLU A 140 5.11 5.74 -0.24
CA GLU A 140 5.16 5.73 -1.71
C GLU A 140 4.02 6.54 -2.35
N PHE A 141 2.83 6.40 -1.79
CA PHE A 141 1.60 7.08 -2.22
C PHE A 141 1.08 7.99 -1.09
N PRO A 142 1.69 9.17 -0.90
CA PRO A 142 1.44 10.01 0.28
C PRO A 142 0.03 10.64 0.32
N TRP A 143 -0.77 10.46 -0.73
CA TRP A 143 -2.17 10.88 -0.78
C TRP A 143 -3.14 9.84 -0.25
N MET A 144 -2.70 8.61 0.05
CA MET A 144 -3.61 7.56 0.51
C MET A 144 -4.24 7.93 1.85
N VAL A 145 -5.56 7.79 1.91
CA VAL A 145 -6.36 8.02 3.11
C VAL A 145 -7.22 6.80 3.40
N ALA A 146 -7.19 6.31 4.64
CA ALA A 146 -8.13 5.30 5.12
C ALA A 146 -9.39 5.98 5.69
N VAL A 147 -10.56 5.51 5.27
CA VAL A 147 -11.86 5.92 5.81
C VAL A 147 -12.26 4.92 6.88
N LEU A 148 -12.34 5.39 8.12
CA LEU A 148 -12.58 4.58 9.31
C LEU A 148 -13.92 4.95 9.94
N LEU A 149 -14.57 3.97 10.57
CA LEU A 149 -15.76 4.17 11.39
C LEU A 149 -15.44 3.83 12.85
N GLU A 150 -15.68 4.77 13.75
CA GLU A 150 -15.57 4.55 15.19
C GLU A 150 -16.59 3.49 15.63
N ASN A 151 -16.10 2.39 16.22
CA ASN A 151 -16.94 1.30 16.70
C ASN A 151 -17.31 1.52 18.18
N PRO A 152 -18.60 1.69 18.51
CA PRO A 152 -19.03 2.01 19.87
C PRO A 152 -19.02 0.80 20.83
N ILE A 153 -18.65 -0.41 20.40
CA ILE A 153 -18.81 -1.66 21.18
C ILE A 153 -17.48 -2.15 21.81
N GLY A 154 -16.34 -1.51 21.53
CA GLY A 154 -15.04 -1.91 22.08
C GLY A 154 -14.80 -1.41 23.50
N GLY A 155 -15.01 -2.26 24.51
CA GLY A 155 -14.45 -2.03 25.84
C GLY A 155 -12.93 -2.09 25.77
N SER A 156 -12.26 -0.99 26.14
CA SER A 156 -10.81 -0.72 26.10
C SER A 156 -10.16 -0.58 24.72
N GLY A 157 -10.11 0.67 24.23
CA GLY A 157 -9.33 1.11 23.06
C GLY A 157 -10.19 1.77 21.98
N ASP A 158 -9.66 2.80 21.31
CA ASP A 158 -10.28 3.42 20.12
C ASP A 158 -10.37 2.39 19.00
N SER A 159 -11.46 1.63 18.96
CA SER A 159 -11.66 0.59 17.94
C SER A 159 -12.22 1.20 16.66
N PHE A 160 -11.42 1.23 15.60
CA PHE A 160 -11.80 1.73 14.29
C PHE A 160 -12.06 0.58 13.32
N LEU A 161 -13.16 0.66 12.58
CA LEU A 161 -13.49 -0.28 11.52
C LEU A 161 -13.20 0.35 10.16
N TYR A 162 -12.29 -0.25 9.39
CA TYR A 162 -12.00 0.17 8.03
C TYR A 162 -13.23 0.04 7.11
N GLN A 163 -13.59 1.14 6.47
CA GLN A 163 -14.74 1.23 5.55
C GLN A 163 -14.33 1.17 4.09
N GLY A 164 -13.15 1.70 3.76
CA GLY A 164 -12.62 1.86 2.41
C GLY A 164 -11.52 2.92 2.38
N GLY A 165 -11.07 3.26 1.20
CA GLY A 165 -10.02 4.26 1.00
C GLY A 165 -10.53 5.59 0.45
N GLY A 166 -9.58 6.48 0.24
CA GLY A 166 -9.75 7.78 -0.39
C GLY A 166 -8.39 8.37 -0.71
N SER A 167 -8.41 9.58 -1.26
CA SER A 167 -7.21 10.32 -1.61
C SER A 167 -7.28 11.76 -1.11
N LEU A 168 -6.19 12.24 -0.53
CA LEU A 168 -6.04 13.63 -0.17
C LEU A 168 -5.90 14.47 -1.45
N ILE A 169 -6.77 15.46 -1.66
CA ILE A 169 -6.69 16.38 -2.81
C ILE A 169 -6.40 17.83 -2.39
N ALA A 170 -6.65 18.14 -1.12
CA ALA A 170 -6.23 19.38 -0.46
C ALA A 170 -6.00 19.05 1.03
N PRO A 171 -5.27 19.89 1.80
CA PRO A 171 -4.93 19.56 3.19
C PRO A 171 -6.14 19.20 4.08
N ASN A 172 -7.32 19.70 3.77
CA ASN A 172 -8.57 19.44 4.49
C ASN A 172 -9.67 18.78 3.63
N VAL A 173 -9.34 18.23 2.45
CA VAL A 173 -10.34 17.59 1.58
C VAL A 173 -9.85 16.25 1.04
N VAL A 174 -10.69 15.23 1.21
CA VAL A 174 -10.49 13.86 0.72
C VAL A 174 -11.51 13.54 -0.37
N LEU A 175 -11.05 12.97 -1.48
CA LEU A 175 -11.88 12.41 -2.54
C LEU A 175 -12.07 10.90 -2.29
N THR A 176 -13.30 10.41 -2.36
CA THR A 176 -13.63 8.99 -2.18
C THR A 176 -14.86 8.61 -3.00
N ALA A 177 -15.30 7.37 -2.92
CA ALA A 177 -16.52 6.89 -3.54
C ALA A 177 -17.74 7.23 -2.66
N ALA A 178 -18.86 7.59 -3.28
CA ALA A 178 -20.10 7.87 -2.56
C ALA A 178 -20.57 6.66 -1.76
N HIS A 179 -20.46 5.44 -2.29
CA HIS A 179 -20.91 4.23 -1.60
C HIS A 179 -20.16 3.94 -0.29
N ILE A 180 -18.97 4.54 -0.09
CA ILE A 180 -18.19 4.41 1.16
C ILE A 180 -18.78 5.27 2.26
N VAL A 181 -19.31 6.45 1.95
CA VAL A 181 -19.72 7.46 2.93
C VAL A 181 -21.22 7.71 2.97
N TYR A 182 -21.96 7.26 1.95
CA TYR A 182 -23.40 7.46 1.83
C TYR A 182 -24.15 6.85 3.02
N ASN A 183 -25.06 7.64 3.62
CA ASN A 183 -25.83 7.30 4.83
C ASN A 183 -25.01 6.96 6.08
N LYS A 184 -23.72 7.32 6.14
CA LYS A 184 -22.92 7.21 7.36
C LYS A 184 -23.02 8.50 8.18
N GLN A 185 -22.98 8.34 9.50
CA GLN A 185 -22.96 9.49 10.42
C GLN A 185 -21.56 10.10 10.38
N LYS A 186 -21.47 11.36 9.92
CA LYS A 186 -20.18 12.06 9.78
C LYS A 186 -19.37 12.08 11.08
N ASP A 187 -20.03 12.23 12.23
CA ASP A 187 -19.36 12.34 13.53
C ASP A 187 -18.65 11.06 13.97
N LYS A 188 -18.99 9.92 13.34
CA LYS A 188 -18.36 8.62 13.57
C LYS A 188 -17.27 8.29 12.55
N LEU A 189 -17.11 9.11 11.51
CA LEU A 189 -16.09 8.90 10.49
C LEU A 189 -14.78 9.55 10.94
N ILE A 190 -13.70 8.78 10.78
CA ILE A 190 -12.32 9.24 10.99
C ILE A 190 -11.55 9.02 9.69
N LEU A 191 -10.79 10.02 9.27
CA LEU A 191 -9.95 9.97 8.07
C LEU A 191 -8.50 9.90 8.54
N ARG A 192 -7.81 8.82 8.18
CA ARG A 192 -6.41 8.60 8.53
C ARG A 192 -5.52 8.78 7.31
N ALA A 193 -4.55 9.69 7.37
CA ALA A 193 -3.55 9.90 6.33
C ALA A 193 -2.14 9.59 6.83
N GLY A 194 -1.25 9.17 5.92
CA GLY A 194 0.14 8.85 6.24
C GLY A 194 0.34 7.51 6.93
N GLU A 195 -0.69 6.66 6.94
CA GLU A 195 -0.66 5.27 7.39
C GLU A 195 0.14 4.39 6.40
N TRP A 196 0.73 3.31 6.90
CA TRP A 196 1.40 2.31 6.07
C TRP A 196 1.20 0.90 6.62
N ASP A 197 1.73 0.60 7.81
CA ASP A 197 1.44 -0.63 8.55
C ASP A 197 0.46 -0.33 9.69
N THR A 198 -0.79 -0.77 9.48
CA THR A 198 -1.92 -0.55 10.40
C THR A 198 -1.78 -1.19 11.78
N GLN A 199 -0.75 -2.02 12.02
CA GLN A 199 -0.51 -2.71 13.28
C GLN A 199 0.62 -2.11 14.11
N THR A 200 1.33 -1.09 13.60
CA THR A 200 2.45 -0.45 14.30
C THR A 200 2.40 1.07 14.20
N GLN A 201 3.28 1.72 14.96
CA GLN A 201 3.54 3.18 14.88
C GLN A 201 5.05 3.45 14.90
N ALA A 202 5.85 2.44 14.58
CA ALA A 202 7.32 2.51 14.58
C ALA A 202 7.87 3.17 13.30
N GLU A 203 7.00 3.65 12.41
CA GLU A 203 7.38 4.40 11.22
C GLU A 203 8.02 5.76 11.54
N LEU A 204 8.87 6.23 10.62
CA LEU A 204 9.60 7.50 10.74
C LEU A 204 8.66 8.71 10.83
N TYR A 205 7.55 8.70 10.09
CA TYR A 205 6.48 9.68 10.20
C TYR A 205 5.21 9.00 10.67
N LYS A 206 4.55 9.57 11.68
CA LYS A 206 3.30 9.03 12.21
C LYS A 206 2.14 9.34 11.26
N HIS A 207 1.13 8.48 11.26
CA HIS A 207 -0.16 8.81 10.67
C HIS A 207 -0.85 9.94 11.43
N GLN A 208 -1.83 10.55 10.79
CA GLN A 208 -2.67 11.59 11.36
C GLN A 208 -4.14 11.21 11.17
N ASP A 209 -4.93 11.40 12.22
CA ASP A 209 -6.39 11.23 12.18
C ASP A 209 -7.09 12.58 12.16
N ARG A 210 -8.17 12.71 11.37
CA ARG A 210 -9.03 13.90 11.30
C ARG A 210 -10.51 13.52 11.34
N ARG A 211 -11.31 14.38 11.97
CA ARG A 211 -12.76 14.27 12.01
C ARG A 211 -13.37 14.89 10.75
N VAL A 212 -14.59 14.44 10.43
CA VAL A 212 -15.35 14.94 9.29
C VAL A 212 -16.22 16.12 9.69
N ASP A 213 -16.08 17.22 8.96
CA ASP A 213 -17.01 18.35 9.04
C ASP A 213 -18.21 18.16 8.10
N GLN A 214 -17.95 17.74 6.86
CA GLN A 214 -18.99 17.56 5.85
C GLN A 214 -18.71 16.39 4.92
N VAL A 215 -19.78 15.68 4.55
CA VAL A 215 -19.77 14.68 3.46
C VAL A 215 -20.64 15.21 2.34
N ILE A 216 -20.09 15.23 1.12
CA ILE A 216 -20.74 15.75 -0.08
C ILE A 216 -20.75 14.64 -1.12
N THR A 217 -21.91 14.05 -1.38
CA THR A 217 -22.07 13.02 -2.40
C THR A 217 -22.66 13.65 -3.66
N HIS A 218 -22.19 13.24 -4.83
CA HIS A 218 -22.76 13.70 -6.10
C HIS A 218 -24.29 13.51 -6.12
N GLU A 219 -25.02 14.53 -6.55
CA GLU A 219 -26.48 14.63 -6.40
C GLU A 219 -27.21 13.54 -7.20
N ALA A 220 -26.63 13.18 -8.35
CA ALA A 220 -27.08 12.08 -9.20
C ALA A 220 -26.55 10.69 -8.81
N PHE A 221 -25.94 10.51 -7.63
CA PHE A 221 -25.48 9.20 -7.17
C PHE A 221 -26.64 8.19 -7.09
N ASN A 222 -26.47 7.03 -7.71
CA ASN A 222 -27.45 5.96 -7.70
C ASN A 222 -26.92 4.76 -6.91
N LYS A 223 -27.45 4.51 -5.70
CA LYS A 223 -26.99 3.38 -4.86
C LYS A 223 -27.17 1.99 -5.49
N GLY A 224 -28.09 1.85 -6.46
CA GLY A 224 -28.41 0.57 -7.08
C GLY A 224 -27.42 0.19 -8.18
N SER A 225 -27.14 1.13 -9.08
CA SER A 225 -26.19 0.93 -10.18
C SER A 225 -24.76 1.38 -9.86
N LEU A 226 -24.58 2.11 -8.76
CA LEU A 226 -23.37 2.87 -8.42
C LEU A 226 -23.00 3.93 -9.47
N ALA A 227 -23.94 4.34 -10.33
CA ALA A 227 -23.67 5.46 -11.24
C ALA A 227 -23.41 6.74 -10.42
N ASN A 228 -22.47 7.56 -10.90
CA ASN A 228 -22.04 8.81 -10.23
C ASN A 228 -21.46 8.59 -8.82
N ASP A 229 -20.69 7.51 -8.63
CA ASP A 229 -20.10 7.09 -7.35
C ASP A 229 -18.85 7.92 -6.97
N VAL A 230 -19.08 9.18 -6.61
CA VAL A 230 -18.04 10.11 -6.18
C VAL A 230 -18.53 10.95 -5.00
N ALA A 231 -17.64 11.20 -4.04
CA ALA A 231 -17.91 12.05 -2.90
C ALA A 231 -16.66 12.81 -2.44
N LEU A 232 -16.89 14.00 -1.86
CA LEU A 232 -15.89 14.77 -1.14
C LEU A 232 -16.17 14.69 0.36
N VAL A 233 -15.09 14.61 1.12
CA VAL A 233 -15.13 14.67 2.59
C VAL A 233 -14.29 15.85 3.04
N VAL A 234 -14.95 16.85 3.61
CA VAL A 234 -14.32 18.05 4.18
C VAL A 234 -14.03 17.78 5.65
N LEU A 235 -12.81 18.06 6.06
CA LEU A 235 -12.30 17.79 7.41
C LEU A 235 -12.47 19.01 8.32
N THR A 236 -12.62 18.76 9.62
CA THR A 236 -12.68 19.82 10.64
C THR A 236 -11.39 20.63 10.70
N ASP A 237 -10.25 19.95 10.54
CA ASP A 237 -8.91 20.53 10.61
C ASP A 237 -8.06 19.94 9.48
N PRO A 238 -7.14 20.71 8.89
CA PRO A 238 -6.26 20.19 7.85
C PRO A 238 -5.26 19.18 8.41
N PHE A 239 -4.85 18.23 7.57
CA PHE A 239 -3.64 17.45 7.79
C PHE A 239 -2.41 18.35 7.74
N LEU A 240 -1.43 18.05 8.60
CA LEU A 240 -0.12 18.67 8.50
C LEU A 240 0.66 17.95 7.39
N LEU A 241 0.89 18.63 6.28
CA LEU A 241 1.64 18.04 5.16
C LEU A 241 3.05 17.63 5.61
N ALA A 242 3.45 16.43 5.23
CA ALA A 242 4.72 15.80 5.56
C ALA A 242 5.17 14.93 4.38
N GLU A 243 6.33 14.29 4.44
CA GLU A 243 6.77 13.46 3.32
C GLU A 243 5.82 12.28 3.05
N ASN A 244 5.20 11.72 4.09
CA ASN A 244 4.18 10.66 4.00
C ASN A 244 2.75 11.17 3.78
N ILE A 245 2.51 12.49 3.74
CA ILE A 245 1.17 13.10 3.60
C ILE A 245 1.22 14.28 2.62
N GLN A 246 0.78 14.04 1.38
CA GLN A 246 0.75 15.03 0.28
C GLN A 246 -0.48 14.79 -0.61
N PRO A 247 -1.05 15.83 -1.24
CA PRO A 247 -2.22 15.64 -2.10
C PRO A 247 -1.88 14.98 -3.45
N ILE A 248 -2.85 14.33 -4.08
CA ILE A 248 -2.78 13.86 -5.48
C ILE A 248 -3.26 14.94 -6.44
N CYS A 249 -2.75 14.95 -7.67
CA CYS A 249 -3.26 15.86 -8.69
C CYS A 249 -4.54 15.32 -9.33
N LEU A 250 -5.47 16.21 -9.66
CA LEU A 250 -6.67 15.90 -10.42
C LEU A 250 -6.47 16.17 -11.92
N PRO A 251 -6.92 15.27 -12.80
CA PRO A 251 -6.76 15.45 -14.23
C PRO A 251 -7.68 16.55 -14.77
N PRO A 252 -7.29 17.20 -15.88
CA PRO A 252 -8.20 18.02 -16.66
C PRO A 252 -9.49 17.27 -17.05
N ARG A 253 -10.57 18.02 -17.27
CA ARG A 253 -11.84 17.44 -17.70
C ARG A 253 -11.67 16.72 -19.03
N GLY A 254 -12.18 15.49 -19.12
CA GLY A 254 -12.13 14.69 -20.35
C GLY A 254 -10.77 14.11 -20.71
N THR A 255 -9.77 14.16 -19.82
CA THR A 255 -8.52 13.42 -20.01
C THR A 255 -8.82 11.92 -20.16
N SER A 256 -8.32 11.33 -21.24
CA SER A 256 -8.31 9.87 -21.43
C SER A 256 -7.01 9.28 -20.91
N PHE A 257 -7.14 8.12 -20.27
CA PHE A 257 -6.04 7.33 -19.76
C PHE A 257 -5.92 5.99 -20.48
N ASP A 258 -6.64 5.79 -21.59
CA ASP A 258 -6.72 4.51 -22.29
C ASP A 258 -5.33 3.92 -22.54
N TYR A 259 -5.17 2.64 -22.21
CA TYR A 259 -3.93 1.85 -22.36
C TYR A 259 -2.75 2.29 -21.50
N GLN A 260 -2.89 3.31 -20.65
CA GLN A 260 -1.84 3.68 -19.70
C GLN A 260 -1.78 2.68 -18.56
N ASN A 261 -0.57 2.37 -18.10
CA ASN A 261 -0.38 1.66 -16.85
C ASN A 261 -0.50 2.61 -15.67
N CYS A 262 -1.35 2.23 -14.73
CA CYS A 262 -1.70 3.02 -13.56
C CYS A 262 -1.57 2.15 -12.31
N PHE A 263 -1.45 2.78 -11.15
CA PHE A 263 -1.39 2.08 -9.87
C PHE A 263 -2.73 2.16 -9.15
N ALA A 264 -3.21 1.03 -8.67
CA ALA A 264 -4.20 0.98 -7.62
C ALA A 264 -3.52 0.57 -6.32
N SER A 265 -3.97 1.12 -5.20
CA SER A 265 -3.40 0.85 -3.89
C SER A 265 -4.45 0.84 -2.78
N GLY A 266 -4.17 0.12 -1.69
CA GLY A 266 -5.03 0.08 -0.51
C GLY A 266 -4.75 -1.06 0.46
N TRP A 267 -5.58 -1.15 1.50
CA TRP A 267 -5.50 -2.13 2.61
C TRP A 267 -6.63 -3.17 2.57
N GLY A 268 -7.31 -3.28 1.43
CA GLY A 268 -8.47 -4.13 1.21
C GLY A 268 -8.20 -5.62 1.43
N LYS A 269 -9.18 -6.47 1.18
CA LYS A 269 -8.97 -7.91 1.36
C LYS A 269 -8.09 -8.46 0.24
N ASP A 270 -7.23 -9.41 0.57
CA ASP A 270 -6.43 -10.19 -0.38
C ASP A 270 -7.26 -11.09 -1.31
N GLN A 271 -8.44 -11.52 -0.86
CA GLN A 271 -9.31 -12.40 -1.65
C GLN A 271 -10.80 -12.11 -1.44
N PHE A 272 -11.58 -12.54 -2.42
CA PHE A 272 -13.04 -12.44 -2.37
C PHE A 272 -13.65 -13.39 -1.32
N GLY A 273 -14.62 -12.90 -0.54
CA GLY A 273 -15.44 -13.71 0.36
C GLY A 273 -15.07 -13.57 1.84
N LYS A 274 -15.62 -14.46 2.69
CA LYS A 274 -15.41 -14.43 4.14
C LYS A 274 -13.97 -14.77 4.55
N ALA A 275 -13.25 -15.49 3.69
CA ALA A 275 -11.87 -15.89 3.92
C ALA A 275 -10.84 -14.77 3.68
N GLY A 276 -11.24 -13.68 3.00
CA GLY A 276 -10.32 -12.56 2.74
C GLY A 276 -9.99 -11.76 3.98
N LYS A 277 -8.69 -11.49 4.15
CA LYS A 277 -8.11 -10.73 5.26
C LYS A 277 -7.69 -9.35 4.78
N TYR A 278 -7.95 -8.32 5.59
CA TYR A 278 -7.44 -6.98 5.30
C TYR A 278 -5.91 -6.99 5.35
N GLN A 279 -5.29 -6.20 4.47
CA GLN A 279 -3.83 -6.12 4.44
C GLN A 279 -3.33 -5.21 5.55
N VAL A 280 -2.21 -5.63 6.15
CA VAL A 280 -1.57 -4.93 7.26
C VAL A 280 -0.76 -3.76 6.74
N ILE A 281 0.11 -4.06 5.77
CA ILE A 281 0.91 -3.10 5.00
C ILE A 281 0.14 -2.70 3.73
N LEU A 282 0.20 -1.40 3.38
CA LEU A 282 -0.37 -0.88 2.14
C LEU A 282 0.14 -1.68 0.93
N LYS A 283 -0.77 -2.13 0.06
CA LYS A 283 -0.42 -2.80 -1.19
C LYS A 283 -0.59 -1.91 -2.40
N LYS A 284 0.11 -2.25 -3.48
CA LYS A 284 0.01 -1.63 -4.80
C LYS A 284 -0.06 -2.69 -5.89
N ILE A 285 -0.72 -2.32 -6.98
CA ILE A 285 -0.73 -3.12 -8.20
C ILE A 285 -0.72 -2.20 -9.42
N GLU A 286 0.11 -2.53 -10.40
CA GLU A 286 0.12 -1.86 -11.70
C GLU A 286 -0.89 -2.53 -12.62
N LEU A 287 -1.78 -1.75 -13.22
CA LEU A 287 -2.86 -2.23 -14.09
C LEU A 287 -3.00 -1.31 -15.30
N PRO A 288 -3.23 -1.85 -16.51
CA PRO A 288 -3.53 -1.05 -17.68
C PRO A 288 -4.97 -0.53 -17.62
N VAL A 289 -5.20 0.71 -18.03
CA VAL A 289 -6.55 1.24 -18.25
C VAL A 289 -7.14 0.61 -19.51
N VAL A 290 -8.39 0.15 -19.39
CA VAL A 290 -9.14 -0.50 -20.46
C VAL A 290 -10.16 0.48 -21.04
N PRO A 291 -10.17 0.69 -22.38
CA PRO A 291 -11.16 1.54 -23.02
C PRO A 291 -12.60 1.13 -22.67
N HIS A 292 -13.47 2.12 -22.47
CA HIS A 292 -14.84 1.93 -22.01
C HIS A 292 -15.63 0.87 -22.80
N ALA A 293 -15.54 0.90 -24.13
CA ALA A 293 -16.21 -0.05 -25.01
C ALA A 293 -15.70 -1.50 -24.79
N ASN A 294 -14.39 -1.69 -24.67
CA ASN A 294 -13.78 -2.99 -24.43
C ASN A 294 -14.17 -3.53 -23.04
N CYS A 295 -14.18 -2.65 -22.03
CA CYS A 295 -14.64 -3.01 -20.70
C CYS A 295 -16.11 -3.45 -20.69
N GLN A 296 -16.98 -2.74 -21.40
CA GLN A 296 -18.38 -3.13 -21.52
C GLN A 296 -18.53 -4.51 -22.17
N GLU A 297 -17.81 -4.80 -23.24
CA GLU A 297 -17.85 -6.11 -23.89
C GLU A 297 -17.33 -7.22 -22.96
N ALA A 298 -16.23 -6.99 -22.24
CA ALA A 298 -15.74 -7.92 -21.23
C ALA A 298 -16.81 -8.19 -20.15
N LEU A 299 -17.41 -7.14 -19.59
CA LEU A 299 -18.44 -7.24 -18.55
C LEU A 299 -19.71 -7.97 -19.04
N ARG A 300 -20.07 -7.84 -20.32
CA ARG A 300 -21.19 -8.56 -20.95
C ARG A 300 -21.00 -10.07 -21.01
N THR A 301 -19.75 -10.56 -20.92
CA THR A 301 -19.46 -12.01 -20.85
C THR A 301 -19.70 -12.61 -19.46
N THR A 302 -19.88 -11.77 -18.44
CA THR A 302 -20.11 -12.19 -17.06
C THR A 302 -21.59 -12.42 -16.75
N ARG A 303 -21.90 -12.66 -15.47
CA ARG A 303 -23.28 -12.73 -14.95
C ARG A 303 -24.13 -11.47 -15.18
N LEU A 304 -23.53 -10.34 -15.59
CA LEU A 304 -24.27 -9.14 -15.98
C LEU A 304 -25.03 -9.32 -17.31
N GLY A 305 -24.56 -10.22 -18.17
CA GLY A 305 -25.21 -10.60 -19.42
C GLY A 305 -25.06 -9.60 -20.57
N ARG A 306 -25.40 -10.06 -21.77
CA ARG A 306 -25.17 -9.35 -23.05
C ARG A 306 -25.88 -8.00 -23.19
N ARG A 307 -26.92 -7.74 -22.40
CA ARG A 307 -27.70 -6.49 -22.43
C ARG A 307 -27.16 -5.43 -21.46
N PHE A 308 -26.11 -5.74 -20.70
CA PHE A 308 -25.48 -4.78 -19.80
C PHE A 308 -24.96 -3.57 -20.58
N ALA A 309 -25.10 -2.38 -20.00
CA ALA A 309 -24.57 -1.15 -20.53
C ALA A 309 -23.76 -0.47 -19.42
N LEU A 310 -22.48 -0.22 -19.66
CA LEU A 310 -21.61 0.44 -18.71
C LEU A 310 -21.91 1.93 -18.72
N HIS A 311 -22.23 2.50 -17.55
CA HIS A 311 -22.54 3.93 -17.43
C HIS A 311 -21.32 4.79 -17.80
N GLN A 312 -21.55 5.99 -18.35
CA GLN A 312 -20.47 6.89 -18.80
C GLN A 312 -19.67 7.52 -17.65
N SER A 313 -20.18 7.43 -16.42
CA SER A 313 -19.48 7.88 -15.22
C SER A 313 -18.36 6.93 -14.77
N PHE A 314 -18.13 5.83 -15.49
CA PHE A 314 -17.15 4.81 -15.15
C PHE A 314 -16.02 4.73 -16.16
N MET A 315 -14.87 4.27 -15.68
CA MET A 315 -13.74 3.78 -16.45
C MET A 315 -13.33 2.41 -15.91
N CYS A 316 -12.39 1.74 -16.59
CA CYS A 316 -11.96 0.40 -16.18
C CYS A 316 -10.43 0.26 -16.23
N ALA A 317 -9.89 -0.63 -15.41
CA ALA A 317 -8.48 -1.00 -15.42
C ALA A 317 -8.29 -2.47 -15.05
N GLY A 318 -7.21 -3.08 -15.51
CA GLY A 318 -6.87 -4.48 -15.25
C GLY A 318 -7.46 -5.45 -16.27
N GLY A 319 -7.89 -6.62 -15.80
CA GLY A 319 -8.28 -7.74 -16.67
C GLY A 319 -7.08 -8.53 -17.21
N VAL A 320 -5.90 -8.34 -16.60
CA VAL A 320 -4.67 -9.08 -16.89
C VAL A 320 -4.57 -10.26 -15.92
N ALA A 321 -4.25 -11.44 -16.44
CA ALA A 321 -4.14 -12.64 -15.63
C ALA A 321 -3.13 -12.49 -14.50
N GLY A 322 -3.53 -12.85 -13.28
CA GLY A 322 -2.69 -12.71 -12.09
C GLY A 322 -2.46 -11.27 -11.60
N GLN A 323 -3.10 -10.27 -12.20
CA GLN A 323 -3.04 -8.88 -11.76
C GLN A 323 -4.45 -8.33 -11.52
N ASP A 324 -4.91 -8.26 -10.28
CA ASP A 324 -6.19 -7.60 -9.98
C ASP A 324 -6.25 -6.97 -8.58
N THR A 325 -7.05 -5.92 -8.48
CA THR A 325 -7.49 -5.31 -7.22
C THR A 325 -8.64 -6.12 -6.64
N CYS A 326 -8.49 -6.58 -5.40
CA CYS A 326 -9.54 -7.33 -4.72
C CYS A 326 -10.55 -6.45 -3.97
N ARG A 327 -11.62 -7.08 -3.46
CA ARG A 327 -12.61 -6.40 -2.60
C ARG A 327 -11.96 -5.82 -1.35
N GLY A 328 -12.22 -4.55 -1.05
CA GLY A 328 -11.89 -3.94 0.23
C GLY A 328 -11.36 -2.52 0.08
N ASP A 329 -10.91 -2.14 -1.11
CA ASP A 329 -10.35 -0.81 -1.41
C ASP A 329 -11.36 0.14 -2.05
N GLY A 330 -12.66 -0.06 -1.81
CA GLY A 330 -13.68 0.86 -2.33
C GLY A 330 -13.36 2.30 -1.93
N GLY A 331 -13.45 3.23 -2.86
CA GLY A 331 -13.07 4.63 -2.66
C GLY A 331 -11.58 4.96 -2.83
N SER A 332 -10.67 3.97 -2.84
CA SER A 332 -9.24 4.20 -3.09
C SER A 332 -8.98 4.74 -4.50
N PRO A 333 -7.89 5.51 -4.70
CA PRO A 333 -7.56 6.08 -5.99
C PRO A 333 -6.93 5.05 -6.96
N LEU A 334 -7.26 5.19 -8.25
CA LEU A 334 -6.45 4.69 -9.36
C LEU A 334 -5.63 5.86 -9.90
N VAL A 335 -4.30 5.76 -9.85
CA VAL A 335 -3.39 6.87 -10.22
C VAL A 335 -2.56 6.55 -11.45
N CYS A 336 -2.52 7.48 -12.40
CA CYS A 336 -1.82 7.34 -13.67
C CYS A 336 -0.71 8.38 -13.79
N PRO A 337 0.43 8.07 -14.42
CA PRO A 337 1.53 9.02 -14.57
C PRO A 337 1.11 10.24 -15.39
N ILE A 338 1.58 11.43 -15.00
CA ILE A 338 1.40 12.65 -15.79
C ILE A 338 2.38 12.60 -16.98
N PRO A 339 1.92 12.76 -18.24
CA PRO A 339 2.80 12.78 -19.39
C PRO A 339 3.93 13.81 -19.25
N GLY A 340 5.17 13.38 -19.47
CA GLY A 340 6.35 14.23 -19.37
C GLY A 340 6.83 14.51 -17.93
N SER A 341 6.19 13.96 -16.90
CA SER A 341 6.66 14.04 -15.51
C SER A 341 7.16 12.67 -15.02
N PRO A 342 8.39 12.58 -14.48
CA PRO A 342 8.93 11.31 -14.00
C PRO A 342 8.34 10.86 -12.66
N THR A 343 7.75 11.79 -11.89
CA THR A 343 7.39 11.56 -10.47
C THR A 343 5.95 11.92 -10.14
N HIS A 344 5.22 12.57 -11.05
CA HIS A 344 3.88 13.08 -10.76
C HIS A 344 2.77 12.21 -11.35
N TYR A 345 1.66 12.13 -10.63
CA TYR A 345 0.51 11.32 -10.98
C TYR A 345 -0.80 12.13 -10.95
N TYR A 346 -1.73 11.76 -11.83
CA TYR A 346 -3.13 12.12 -11.74
C TYR A 346 -3.93 11.01 -11.08
N GLN A 347 -4.96 11.34 -10.31
CA GLN A 347 -6.01 10.38 -9.98
C GLN A 347 -6.96 10.23 -11.16
N ALA A 348 -6.86 9.11 -11.88
CA ALA A 348 -7.73 8.81 -13.02
C ALA A 348 -9.10 8.28 -12.55
N GLY A 349 -9.09 7.42 -11.53
CA GLY A 349 -10.29 6.70 -11.10
C GLY A 349 -10.44 6.62 -9.57
N ILE A 350 -11.62 6.17 -9.16
CA ILE A 350 -11.97 5.82 -7.77
C ILE A 350 -12.52 4.40 -7.79
N VAL A 351 -11.98 3.48 -6.98
CA VAL A 351 -12.44 2.08 -6.94
C VAL A 351 -13.93 2.03 -6.60
N ALA A 352 -14.75 1.51 -7.51
CA ALA A 352 -16.20 1.46 -7.34
C ALA A 352 -16.68 0.02 -7.11
N TRP A 353 -16.43 -0.89 -8.06
CA TRP A 353 -16.88 -2.28 -7.97
C TRP A 353 -16.13 -3.20 -8.96
N GLY A 354 -16.28 -4.51 -8.78
CA GLY A 354 -15.68 -5.52 -9.65
C GLY A 354 -16.45 -6.85 -9.60
N ILE A 355 -16.12 -7.75 -10.52
CA ILE A 355 -16.71 -9.10 -10.61
C ILE A 355 -15.61 -10.13 -10.40
N GLY A 356 -15.56 -10.68 -9.19
CA GLY A 356 -14.44 -11.53 -8.79
C GLY A 356 -13.18 -10.72 -8.51
N CYS A 357 -12.15 -11.40 -8.02
CA CYS A 357 -10.78 -10.90 -8.04
C CYS A 357 -9.98 -11.78 -8.99
N GLY A 358 -9.07 -11.20 -9.76
CA GLY A 358 -8.13 -11.91 -10.62
C GLY A 358 -8.80 -12.71 -11.71
N THR A 359 -10.04 -12.35 -12.11
CA THR A 359 -10.72 -13.10 -13.16
C THR A 359 -10.14 -12.66 -14.50
N ASP A 360 -9.34 -13.54 -15.10
CA ASP A 360 -8.69 -13.32 -16.38
C ASP A 360 -9.65 -12.72 -17.42
N GLY A 361 -9.27 -11.57 -17.98
CA GLY A 361 -10.04 -10.86 -19.00
C GLY A 361 -11.19 -9.98 -18.49
N ILE A 362 -11.46 -9.93 -17.17
CA ILE A 362 -12.51 -9.08 -16.59
C ILE A 362 -11.86 -7.92 -15.81
N PRO A 363 -11.92 -6.67 -16.31
CA PRO A 363 -11.35 -5.53 -15.61
C PRO A 363 -12.21 -5.07 -14.42
N GLY A 364 -11.56 -4.41 -13.46
CA GLY A 364 -12.23 -3.68 -12.38
C GLY A 364 -12.86 -2.38 -12.88
N VAL A 365 -13.91 -1.92 -12.20
CA VAL A 365 -14.67 -0.71 -12.57
C VAL A 365 -14.45 0.39 -11.54
N TYR A 366 -14.16 1.58 -12.06
CA TYR A 366 -13.78 2.76 -11.30
C TYR A 366 -14.66 3.94 -11.70
N ALA A 367 -15.03 4.80 -10.76
CA ALA A 367 -15.65 6.08 -11.09
C ALA A 367 -14.62 6.98 -11.80
N SER A 368 -14.96 7.58 -12.94
CA SER A 368 -14.01 8.35 -13.76
C SER A 368 -13.84 9.78 -13.24
N VAL A 369 -12.69 10.09 -12.65
CA VAL A 369 -12.43 11.41 -12.04
C VAL A 369 -12.46 12.53 -13.09
N SER A 370 -11.92 12.28 -14.29
CA SER A 370 -11.94 13.29 -15.36
C SER A 370 -13.36 13.59 -15.88
N ALA A 371 -14.32 12.67 -15.71
CA ALA A 371 -15.74 12.90 -16.00
C ALA A 371 -16.41 13.78 -14.92
N PHE A 372 -16.01 13.64 -13.66
CA PHE A 372 -16.53 14.45 -12.54
C PHE A 372 -15.77 15.75 -12.29
N ARG A 373 -14.69 16.02 -13.03
CA ARG A 373 -13.80 17.17 -12.77
C ARG A 373 -14.54 18.50 -12.61
N GLY A 374 -15.57 18.75 -13.42
CA GLY A 374 -16.38 19.97 -13.31
C GLY A 374 -17.14 20.08 -11.98
N TRP A 375 -17.78 18.99 -11.54
CA TRP A 375 -18.48 18.91 -10.25
C TRP A 375 -17.50 19.05 -9.09
N ILE A 376 -16.33 18.40 -9.16
CA ILE A 376 -15.30 18.51 -8.13
C ILE A 376 -14.83 19.96 -7.99
N ASP A 377 -14.49 20.63 -9.10
CA ASP A 377 -14.05 22.03 -9.07
C ASP A 377 -15.12 22.97 -8.48
N GLU A 378 -16.39 22.77 -8.83
CA GLU A 378 -17.51 23.56 -8.29
C GLU A 378 -17.59 23.43 -6.76
N GLN A 379 -17.61 22.20 -6.24
CA GLN A 379 -17.65 21.95 -4.80
C GLN A 379 -16.40 22.51 -4.08
N LEU A 380 -15.20 22.32 -4.65
CA LEU A 380 -13.96 22.85 -4.06
C LEU A 380 -13.97 24.38 -3.97
N LEU A 381 -14.49 25.07 -4.99
CA LEU A 381 -14.64 26.52 -4.96
C LEU A 381 -15.62 26.99 -3.88
N GLU A 382 -16.76 26.33 -3.71
CA GLU A 382 -17.73 26.62 -2.64
C GLU A 382 -17.11 26.46 -1.24
N HIS A 383 -16.13 25.58 -1.11
CA HIS A 383 -15.39 25.33 0.14
C HIS A 383 -14.06 26.10 0.25
N ASN A 384 -13.83 27.12 -0.59
CA ASN A 384 -12.63 27.98 -0.59
C ASN A 384 -11.31 27.20 -0.77
N ILE A 385 -11.35 26.06 -1.46
CA ILE A 385 -10.15 25.28 -1.79
C ILE A 385 -9.58 25.79 -3.11
N LEU A 386 -8.27 26.02 -3.13
CA LEU A 386 -7.60 26.66 -4.25
C LEU A 386 -7.08 25.61 -5.23
N ALA A 387 -7.23 25.87 -6.53
CA ALA A 387 -6.75 25.00 -7.60
C ALA A 387 -5.27 24.58 -7.48
N ARG A 388 -4.43 25.43 -6.87
CA ARG A 388 -3.03 25.11 -6.60
C ARG A 388 -2.85 23.82 -5.81
N ASP A 389 -3.87 23.35 -5.08
CA ASP A 389 -3.79 22.19 -4.21
C ASP A 389 -3.85 20.85 -4.94
N TYR A 390 -4.46 20.84 -6.11
CA TYR A 390 -4.75 19.62 -6.86
C TYR A 390 -4.49 19.76 -8.36
N VAL A 391 -4.11 20.94 -8.85
CA VAL A 391 -3.75 21.15 -10.26
C VAL A 391 -2.24 21.04 -10.41
N TYR A 392 -1.82 20.16 -11.32
CA TYR A 392 -0.43 20.07 -11.75
C TYR A 392 -0.06 21.27 -12.62
N THR A 393 1.00 21.98 -12.26
CA THR A 393 1.60 23.07 -13.04
C THR A 393 3.05 22.71 -13.34
N SER A 394 3.39 22.60 -14.63
CA SER A 394 4.74 22.27 -15.11
C SER A 394 5.74 23.40 -14.92
#